data_AF-A0A164FS21-F1
#
_entry.id   AF-A0A164FS21-F1
#
_cell.length_a   1.000
_cell.length_b   1.000
_cell.length_c   1.000
_cell.angle_alpha   90.00
_cell.angle_beta   90.00
_cell.angle_gamma   90.00
#
_symmetry.space_group_name_H-M   'P 1'
#
loop_
_entity.id
_entity.type
_entity.pdbx_description
1 polymer ?
#
loop_
_entity_poly.entity_id
_entity_poly.type
_entity_poly.pdbx_seq_one_letter_code
_entity_poly.pdbx_strand_id
1 'polypeptide(L)'
;QYNIESVNAVFVGASEKTFRKYSLIYVRLIANLPVLDWEKRLENAPEGTTTFVSLDGTDFRISEPTEFDPKWFSHKFSGPGVSYEIGLCIATGNIVWAHGGYPCANGPT
;
A
#
# COMPACT_ATOMS: atom_id res chain seq x y z
N GLN A 1 -5.60 16.89 9.28
CA GLN A 1 -6.97 17.37 9.50
C GLN A 1 -7.88 16.57 8.57
N TYR A 2 -8.89 15.87 9.08
CA TYR A 2 -9.79 15.08 8.23
C TYR A 2 -10.62 16.06 7.39
N ASN A 3 -10.53 15.99 6.06
CA ASN A 3 -11.31 16.86 5.18
C ASN A 3 -12.82 16.60 5.35
N ILE A 4 -13.62 17.61 5.06
CA ILE A 4 -15.07 17.56 5.17
C ILE A 4 -15.60 16.47 4.21
N GLU A 5 -16.53 15.64 4.68
CA GLU A 5 -17.08 14.51 3.92
C GLU A 5 -17.62 14.92 2.54
N SER A 6 -18.23 16.11 2.47
CA SER A 6 -18.73 16.72 1.24
C SER A 6 -17.64 16.93 0.20
N VAL A 7 -16.45 17.36 0.63
CA VAL A 7 -15.29 17.58 -0.24
C VAL A 7 -14.80 16.25 -0.81
N ASN A 8 -14.60 15.25 0.05
CA ASN A 8 -14.09 13.96 -0.39
C ASN A 8 -15.09 13.20 -1.27
N ALA A 9 -16.39 13.29 -0.98
CA ALA A 9 -17.45 12.70 -1.78
C ALA A 9 -17.44 13.25 -3.22
N VAL A 10 -17.26 14.57 -3.38
CA VAL A 10 -17.08 15.21 -4.70
C VAL A 10 -15.82 14.71 -5.40
N PHE A 11 -14.68 14.67 -4.70
CA PHE A 11 -13.41 14.20 -5.28
C PHE A 11 -13.49 12.76 -5.82
N VAL A 12 -14.20 11.87 -5.13
CA VAL A 12 -14.35 10.48 -5.56
C VAL A 12 -15.54 10.26 -6.52
N GLY A 13 -16.31 11.30 -6.83
CA GLY A 13 -17.50 11.20 -7.67
C GLY A 13 -18.63 10.38 -7.05
N ALA A 14 -18.81 10.42 -5.72
CA ALA A 14 -19.83 9.67 -4.99
C ALA A 14 -20.75 10.58 -4.18
N SER A 15 -21.94 10.08 -3.80
CA SER A 15 -22.76 10.78 -2.80
C SER A 15 -22.09 10.74 -1.43
N GLU A 16 -22.33 11.75 -0.58
CA GLU A 16 -21.79 11.78 0.79
C GLU A 16 -22.12 10.50 1.56
N LYS A 17 -23.38 10.05 1.49
CA LYS A 17 -23.83 8.80 2.13
C LYS A 17 -23.06 7.58 1.63
N THR A 18 -22.81 7.51 0.33
CA THR A 18 -22.01 6.43 -0.29
C THR A 18 -20.58 6.50 0.22
N PHE A 19 -19.94 7.68 0.16
CA PHE A 19 -18.58 7.89 0.63
C PHE A 19 -18.44 7.47 2.10
N ARG A 20 -19.30 7.97 3.00
CA ARG A 20 -19.31 7.59 4.43
C ARG A 20 -19.36 6.10 4.66
N LYS A 21 -20.27 5.40 3.96
CA LYS A 21 -20.44 3.95 4.10
C LYS A 21 -19.13 3.24 3.79
N TYR A 22 -18.52 3.55 2.66
CA TYR A 22 -17.27 2.88 2.24
C TYR A 22 -16.08 3.32 3.09
N SER A 23 -15.95 4.60 3.43
CA SER A 23 -14.88 5.09 4.32
C SER A 23 -14.90 4.37 5.67
N LEU A 24 -16.07 4.19 6.28
CA LEU A 24 -16.19 3.44 7.55
C LEU A 24 -15.82 1.96 7.39
N ILE A 25 -16.16 1.33 6.25
CA ILE A 25 -15.76 -0.04 5.95
C ILE A 25 -14.23 -0.11 5.86
N TYR A 26 -13.59 0.76 5.09
CA TYR A 26 -12.14 0.78 4.95
C TYR A 26 -11.43 1.09 6.26
N VAL A 27 -11.90 2.05 7.05
CA VAL A 27 -11.32 2.36 8.38
C VAL A 27 -11.38 1.13 9.29
N ARG A 28 -12.51 0.40 9.30
CA ARG A 28 -12.62 -0.83 10.07
C ARG A 28 -11.70 -1.93 9.55
N LEU A 29 -11.62 -2.10 8.23
CA LEU A 29 -10.70 -3.07 7.63
C LEU A 29 -9.26 -2.75 8.03
N ILE A 30 -8.83 -1.50 7.88
CA ILE A 30 -7.49 -1.04 8.26
C ILE A 30 -7.23 -1.24 9.76
N ALA A 31 -8.20 -0.92 10.62
CA ALA A 31 -8.06 -1.11 12.07
C ALA A 31 -8.00 -2.59 12.47
N ASN A 32 -8.53 -3.49 11.65
CA ASN A 32 -8.46 -4.94 11.85
C ASN A 32 -7.39 -5.61 10.97
N LEU A 33 -6.60 -4.85 10.21
CA LEU A 33 -5.50 -5.43 9.46
C LEU A 33 -4.50 -6.01 10.46
N PRO A 34 -4.11 -7.28 10.32
CA PRO A 34 -3.07 -7.84 11.17
C PRO A 34 -1.79 -7.03 10.96
N VAL A 35 -1.09 -6.72 12.04
CA VAL A 35 0.28 -6.22 11.97
C VAL A 35 1.11 -7.25 11.20
N LEU A 36 1.97 -6.77 10.31
CA LEU A 36 2.87 -7.63 9.55
C LEU A 36 3.72 -8.46 10.52
N ASP A 37 3.63 -9.78 10.38
CA ASP A 37 4.33 -10.73 11.23
C ASP A 37 5.38 -11.45 10.39
N TRP A 38 6.63 -11.10 10.63
CA TRP A 38 7.77 -11.65 9.91
C TRP A 38 7.90 -13.17 10.09
N GLU A 39 7.45 -13.72 11.21
CA GLU A 39 7.55 -15.16 11.49
C GLU A 39 6.59 -15.99 10.65
N LYS A 40 5.51 -15.38 10.12
CA LYS A 40 4.62 -16.04 9.16
C LYS A 40 5.29 -16.42 7.85
N ARG A 41 6.52 -15.95 7.58
CA ARG A 41 7.31 -16.43 6.44
C ARG A 41 7.59 -17.94 6.52
N LEU A 42 7.60 -18.51 7.73
CA LEU A 42 7.88 -19.92 7.98
C LEU A 42 6.59 -20.76 8.05
N GLU A 43 5.42 -20.15 7.85
CA GLU A 43 4.15 -20.88 7.86
C GLU A 43 4.14 -21.92 6.73
N ASN A 44 3.95 -23.19 7.09
CA ASN A 44 4.03 -24.35 6.19
C ASN A 44 5.41 -24.57 5.53
N ALA A 45 6.48 -23.98 6.07
CA ALA A 45 7.84 -24.25 5.63
C ALA A 45 8.29 -25.66 6.05
N PRO A 46 8.96 -26.43 5.16
CA PRO A 46 9.62 -27.67 5.54
C PRO A 46 10.64 -27.48 6.67
N GLU A 47 10.82 -28.47 7.53
CA GLU A 47 11.80 -28.40 8.62
C GLU A 47 13.23 -28.17 8.10
N GLY A 48 13.98 -27.27 8.73
CA GLY A 48 15.38 -26.98 8.38
C GLY A 48 15.59 -25.97 7.24
N THR A 49 14.53 -25.31 6.77
CA THR A 49 14.60 -24.32 5.69
C THR A 49 14.60 -22.88 6.23
N THR A 50 15.31 -21.96 5.57
CA THR A 50 15.60 -20.63 6.12
C THR A 50 15.08 -19.44 5.31
N THR A 51 14.63 -19.64 4.05
CA THR A 51 14.21 -18.55 3.17
C THR A 51 12.95 -18.90 2.38
N PHE A 52 11.86 -18.16 2.62
CA PHE A 52 10.56 -18.31 1.93
C PHE A 52 9.97 -16.97 1.51
N VAL A 53 10.76 -15.92 1.36
CA VAL A 53 10.22 -14.59 1.02
C VAL A 53 10.73 -14.16 -0.34
N SER A 54 9.83 -13.74 -1.22
CA SER A 54 10.15 -12.89 -2.37
C SER A 54 10.00 -11.44 -1.95
N LEU A 55 10.97 -10.59 -2.31
CA LEU A 55 10.87 -9.14 -2.14
C LEU A 55 10.54 -8.54 -3.51
N ASP A 56 9.36 -7.93 -3.60
CA ASP A 56 8.87 -7.35 -4.83
C ASP A 56 8.75 -5.82 -4.68
N GLY A 57 9.29 -5.08 -5.65
CA GLY A 57 9.09 -3.63 -5.76
C GLY A 57 7.76 -3.32 -6.45
N THR A 58 6.89 -2.55 -5.80
CA THR A 58 5.59 -2.17 -6.34
C THR A 58 5.29 -0.68 -6.17
N ASP A 59 4.78 -0.08 -7.24
CA ASP A 59 4.35 1.32 -7.23
C ASP A 59 2.86 1.44 -6.91
N PHE A 60 2.53 2.30 -5.94
CA PHE A 60 1.17 2.70 -5.59
C PHE A 60 0.92 4.15 -5.97
N ARG A 61 -0.28 4.41 -6.54
CA ARG A 61 -0.71 5.76 -6.89
C ARG A 61 -0.99 6.57 -5.63
N ILE A 62 -0.60 7.84 -5.66
CA ILE A 62 -0.97 8.83 -4.66
C ILE A 62 -1.68 10.00 -5.32
N SER A 63 -2.29 10.88 -4.51
CA SER A 63 -2.66 12.20 -4.99
C SER A 63 -1.38 13.01 -5.24
N GLU A 64 -1.38 13.81 -6.31
CA GLU A 64 -0.23 14.64 -6.65
C GLU A 64 0.08 15.61 -5.50
N PRO A 65 1.29 15.54 -4.91
CA PRO A 65 1.69 16.51 -3.92
C PRO A 65 1.70 17.92 -4.53
N THR A 66 1.35 18.92 -3.72
CA THR A 66 1.54 20.33 -4.07
C THR A 66 2.86 20.79 -3.42
N GLU A 67 3.84 21.37 -4.11
CA GLU A 67 4.01 21.66 -5.53
C GLU A 67 4.38 20.43 -6.37
N PHE A 68 4.25 20.52 -7.70
CA PHE A 68 4.64 19.46 -8.62
C PHE A 68 6.14 19.16 -8.48
N ASP A 69 6.47 17.89 -8.21
CA ASP A 69 7.84 17.41 -8.16
C ASP A 69 7.96 16.12 -9.00
N PRO A 70 8.77 16.12 -10.08
CA PRO A 70 8.99 14.96 -10.93
C PRO A 70 9.44 13.70 -10.18
N LYS A 71 9.99 13.83 -8.96
CA LYS A 71 10.45 12.67 -8.18
C LYS A 71 9.33 11.67 -7.87
N TRP A 72 8.08 12.14 -7.81
CA TRP A 72 6.92 11.29 -7.56
C TRP A 72 6.42 10.58 -8.81
N PHE A 73 6.95 10.89 -10.00
CA PHE A 73 6.46 10.32 -11.24
C PHE A 73 6.79 8.83 -11.34
N SER A 74 5.77 7.99 -11.51
CA SER A 74 5.93 6.58 -11.87
C SER A 74 5.62 6.36 -13.34
N HIS A 75 6.55 5.69 -14.02
CA HIS A 75 6.37 5.23 -15.40
C HIS A 75 5.30 4.14 -15.54
N LYS A 76 4.95 3.41 -14.46
CA LYS A 76 3.96 2.32 -14.49
C LYS A 76 2.55 2.83 -14.79
N PHE A 77 2.22 4.02 -14.30
CA PHE A 77 0.89 4.60 -14.46
C PHE A 77 0.89 6.03 -15.01
N SER A 78 2.05 6.55 -15.42
CA SER A 78 2.22 7.89 -15.97
C SER A 78 1.64 8.98 -15.06
N GLY A 79 1.98 8.93 -13.77
CA GLY A 79 1.43 9.85 -12.77
C GLY A 79 2.15 9.76 -11.41
N PRO A 80 1.64 10.45 -10.37
CA PRO A 80 2.28 10.53 -9.05
C PRO A 80 2.13 9.24 -8.23
N GLY A 81 3.23 8.83 -7.62
CA GLY A 81 3.43 7.49 -7.09
C GLY A 81 4.45 7.37 -5.98
N VAL A 82 4.30 6.32 -5.20
CA VAL A 82 5.30 5.84 -4.23
C VAL A 82 5.64 4.38 -4.46
N SER A 83 6.92 4.04 -4.36
CA SER A 83 7.41 2.68 -4.44
C SER A 83 7.53 2.07 -3.05
N TYR A 84 7.15 0.81 -2.95
CA TYR A 84 7.33 -0.02 -1.77
C TYR A 84 7.99 -1.34 -2.14
N GLU A 85 8.86 -1.80 -1.27
CA GLU A 85 9.30 -3.18 -1.18
C GLU A 85 8.30 -3.97 -0.34
N ILE A 86 7.76 -5.03 -0.90
CA ILE A 86 6.79 -5.91 -0.25
C ILE A 86 7.39 -7.32 -0.17
N GLY A 87 7.45 -7.87 1.04
CA GLY A 87 7.86 -9.26 1.26
C GLY A 87 6.67 -10.20 1.28
N LEU A 88 6.65 -11.13 0.34
CA LEU A 88 5.62 -12.16 0.20
C LEU A 88 6.19 -13.53 0.60
N CYS A 89 5.53 -14.21 1.52
CA CYS A 89 5.80 -15.62 1.78
C CYS A 89 5.46 -16.44 0.52
N ILE A 90 6.44 -17.12 -0.06
CA ILE A 90 6.32 -17.93 -1.28
C ILE A 90 5.40 -19.13 -1.05
N ALA A 91 5.36 -19.67 0.18
CA ALA A 91 4.56 -20.84 0.51
C ALA A 91 3.06 -20.52 0.68
N THR A 92 2.73 -19.38 1.32
CA THR A 92 1.35 -19.03 1.70
C THR A 92 0.77 -17.83 0.95
N GLY A 93 1.62 -17.02 0.33
CA GLY A 93 1.23 -15.72 -0.25
C GLY A 93 1.03 -14.61 0.78
N ASN A 94 1.31 -14.85 2.07
CA ASN A 94 1.16 -13.84 3.11
C ASN A 94 2.14 -12.68 2.89
N ILE A 95 1.66 -11.44 3.05
CA ILE A 95 2.55 -10.29 3.19
C ILE A 95 3.13 -10.32 4.60
N VAL A 96 4.46 -10.40 4.70
CA VAL A 96 5.20 -10.53 5.97
C VAL A 96 6.13 -9.36 6.22
N TRP A 97 6.35 -8.53 5.21
CA TRP A 97 7.21 -7.35 5.26
C TRP A 97 6.69 -6.28 4.31
N ALA A 98 6.84 -5.02 4.71
CA ALA A 98 6.63 -3.88 3.85
C ALA A 98 7.58 -2.76 4.27
N HIS A 99 8.30 -2.20 3.32
CA HIS A 99 9.19 -1.08 3.53
C HIS A 99 9.08 -0.15 2.32
N GLY A 100 9.03 1.17 2.51
CA GLY A 100 8.83 2.06 1.38
C GLY A 100 8.18 3.37 1.71
N GLY A 101 7.39 3.87 0.76
CA GLY A 101 6.92 5.25 0.74
C GLY A 101 7.91 6.18 0.05
N TYR A 102 8.84 5.62 -0.73
CA TYR A 102 9.82 6.39 -1.48
C TYR A 102 9.22 6.92 -2.78
N PRO A 103 9.66 8.10 -3.25
CA PRO A 103 9.25 8.60 -4.55
C PRO A 103 9.64 7.64 -5.69
N CYS A 104 8.72 7.37 -6.61
CA CYS A 104 8.92 6.37 -7.67
C CYS A 104 10.09 6.67 -8.61
N ALA A 105 10.42 7.94 -8.87
CA ALA A 105 11.47 8.28 -9.84
C ALA A 105 12.88 7.85 -9.39
N ASN A 106 13.08 7.62 -8.10
CA ASN A 106 14.37 7.22 -7.54
C ASN A 106 14.49 5.70 -7.35
N GLY A 107 13.43 4.93 -7.61
CA GLY A 107 13.37 3.49 -7.35
C GLY A 107 13.53 3.13 -5.86
N PRO A 108 13.31 1.87 -5.49
CA PRO A 108 13.78 1.36 -4.20
C PRO A 108 15.31 1.29 -4.23
N THR A 109 15.99 2.03 -3.35
CA THR A 109 17.44 1.89 -3.09
C THR A 109 17.76 0.59 -2.37
#